data_AF-A0A251NWI1-F1
#
_entry.id   AF-A0A251NWI1-F1
#
_cell.length_a   1.000
_cell.length_b   1.000
_cell.length_c   1.000
_cell.angle_alpha   90.00
_cell.angle_beta   90.00
_cell.angle_gamma   90.00
#
_symmetry.space_group_name_H-M   'P 1'
#
loop_
_entity.id
_entity.type
_entity.pdbx_description
1 polymer ?
#
loop_
_entity_poly.entity_id
_entity_poly.type
_entity_poly.pdbx_seq_one_letter_code
_entity_poly.pdbx_strand_id
1 'polypeptide(L)'
;MVLLHHEVEVEFPDGLREKHSRTHSGTLLEFGQTKNGKMITAMAFTVGIPAAIGALLILGNKVKTRGVLRPIEPEVYVPAMDIIQAYGIKVMEKIE
;
A
#
# COMPACT_ATOMS: atom_id res chain seq x y z
N MET A 1 7.72 -12.01 10.16
CA MET A 1 8.17 -11.28 8.95
C MET A 1 7.01 -11.23 7.99
N VAL A 2 6.85 -10.13 7.26
CA VAL A 2 5.95 -9.97 6.12
C VAL A 2 6.78 -9.43 4.97
N LEU A 3 6.69 -10.06 3.80
CA LEU A 3 7.33 -9.62 2.56
C LEU A 3 6.23 -9.51 1.51
N LEU A 4 6.15 -8.36 0.86
CA LEU A 4 5.33 -8.12 -0.32
C LEU A 4 6.23 -7.56 -1.41
N HIS A 5 6.14 -8.15 -2.60
CA HIS A 5 6.88 -7.73 -3.77
C HIS A 5 5.94 -7.73 -4.97
N HIS A 6 5.86 -6.59 -5.65
CA HIS A 6 5.21 -6.46 -6.93
C HIS A 6 6.28 -6.15 -7.98
N GLU A 7 6.12 -6.74 -9.16
CA GLU A 7 6.91 -6.46 -10.35
C GLU A 7 5.93 -6.26 -11.50
N VAL A 8 6.11 -5.17 -12.24
CA VAL A 8 5.24 -4.74 -13.33
C VAL A 8 6.11 -4.29 -14.49
N GLU A 9 6.06 -5.04 -15.59
CA GLU A 9 6.69 -4.65 -16.84
C GLU A 9 5.74 -3.75 -17.64
N VAL A 10 6.25 -2.61 -18.11
CA VAL A 10 5.47 -1.59 -18.81
C VAL A 10 6.09 -1.30 -20.17
N GLU A 11 5.34 -1.60 -21.24
CA GLU A 11 5.67 -1.15 -22.59
C GLU A 11 4.99 0.21 -22.86
N PHE A 12 5.80 1.24 -23.12
CA PHE A 12 5.28 2.55 -23.52
C PHE A 12 5.13 2.63 -25.05
N PRO A 13 4.03 3.21 -25.57
CA PRO A 13 3.85 3.45 -26.99
C PRO A 13 4.71 4.64 -27.43
N ASP A 14 6.03 4.47 -27.49
CA ASP A 14 6.93 5.52 -27.97
C ASP A 14 6.91 5.54 -29.50
N GLY A 15 6.28 6.59 -30.04
CA GLY A 15 6.30 6.88 -31.46
C GLY A 15 7.74 7.08 -31.94
N LEU A 16 8.21 6.15 -32.77
CA LEU A 16 9.50 6.14 -33.47
C LEU A 16 10.72 5.81 -32.59
N ARG A 17 11.13 4.54 -32.73
CA ARG A 17 12.43 3.91 -32.37
C ARG A 17 12.50 3.36 -30.94
N GLU A 18 12.44 2.01 -30.91
CA GLU A 18 12.75 1.09 -29.82
C GLU A 18 11.69 1.01 -28.69
N LYS A 19 11.09 -0.19 -28.55
CA LYS A 19 10.24 -0.54 -27.40
C LYS A 19 11.10 -0.49 -26.13
N HIS A 20 11.11 0.64 -25.43
CA HIS A 20 11.66 0.70 -24.09
C HIS A 20 10.66 0.09 -23.11
N SER A 21 10.75 -1.22 -22.92
CA SER A 21 10.12 -1.87 -21.77
C SER A 21 10.83 -1.38 -20.50
N ARG A 22 10.06 -1.05 -19.46
CA ARG A 22 10.60 -0.72 -18.14
C ARG A 22 10.01 -1.66 -17.10
N THR A 23 10.84 -2.08 -16.16
CA THR A 23 10.39 -2.90 -15.04
C THR A 23 10.22 -2.02 -13.81
N HIS A 24 8.99 -1.89 -13.34
CA HIS A 24 8.65 -1.21 -12.10
C HIS A 24 8.48 -2.25 -11.01
N SER A 25 9.22 -2.14 -9.92
CA SER A 25 9.06 -3.00 -8.75
C SER A 25 8.71 -2.21 -7.50
N GLY A 26 7.92 -2.84 -6.62
CA GLY A 26 7.52 -2.30 -5.32
C GLY A 26 7.72 -3.34 -4.24
N THR A 27 8.56 -3.05 -3.24
CA THR A 27 8.89 -4.01 -2.16
C THR A 27 8.57 -3.45 -0.78
N LEU A 28 7.84 -4.22 0.02
CA LEU A 28 7.63 -3.99 1.45
C LEU A 28 8.23 -5.16 2.22
N LEU A 29 9.13 -4.88 3.16
CA LEU A 29 9.72 -5.86 4.07
C LEU A 29 9.54 -5.37 5.51
N GLU A 30 8.76 -6.12 6.29
CA GLU A 30 8.42 -5.77 7.66
C GLU A 30 8.74 -6.90 8.64
N PHE A 31 9.28 -6.52 9.80
CA PHE A 31 9.56 -7.43 10.91
C PHE A 31 8.71 -7.07 12.12
N GLY A 32 8.44 -8.08 12.96
CA GLY A 32 7.78 -7.82 14.24
C GLY A 32 8.67 -6.98 15.14
N GLN A 33 8.07 -6.12 15.94
CA GLN A 33 8.77 -5.18 16.82
C GLN A 33 8.26 -5.32 18.25
N THR A 34 9.16 -5.20 19.21
CA THR A 34 8.80 -5.10 20.63
C THR A 34 8.70 -3.65 21.03
N LYS A 35 7.52 -3.21 21.48
CA LYS A 35 7.28 -1.84 21.95
C LYS A 35 6.72 -1.91 23.37
N ASN A 36 7.35 -1.19 24.30
CA ASN A 36 6.96 -1.15 25.72
C ASN A 36 6.81 -2.55 26.35
N GLY A 37 7.73 -3.47 26.04
CA GLY A 37 7.71 -4.84 26.54
C GLY A 37 6.64 -5.75 25.93
N LYS A 38 5.85 -5.27 24.95
CA LYS A 38 4.87 -6.07 24.20
C LYS A 38 5.33 -6.29 22.77
N MET A 39 5.22 -7.53 22.29
CA MET A 39 5.54 -7.87 20.91
C MET A 39 4.35 -7.57 20.00
N ILE A 40 4.61 -6.83 18.92
CA ILE A 40 3.70 -6.63 17.79
C ILE A 40 4.29 -7.37 16.60
N THR A 41 3.57 -8.33 16.05
CA THR A 41 4.03 -9.06 14.87
C THR A 41 3.93 -8.18 13.63
N ALA A 42 4.79 -8.43 12.63
CA ALA A 42 4.69 -7.75 11.33
C ALA A 42 3.26 -7.85 10.74
N MET A 43 2.65 -9.05 10.83
CA MET A 43 1.28 -9.27 10.38
C MET A 43 0.25 -8.42 11.13
N ALA A 44 0.34 -8.34 12.47
CA ALA A 44 -0.57 -7.52 13.25
C ALA A 44 -0.44 -6.03 12.88
N PHE A 45 0.77 -5.56 12.61
CA PHE A 45 1.03 -4.20 12.18
C PHE A 45 0.50 -3.92 10.77
N THR A 46 0.84 -4.76 9.79
CA THR A 46 0.46 -4.56 8.38
C THR A 46 -0.99 -4.90 8.04
N VAL A 47 -1.73 -5.55 8.96
CA VAL A 47 -3.17 -5.82 8.80
C VAL A 47 -4.02 -4.92 9.69
N GLY A 48 -3.67 -4.81 10.98
CA GLY A 48 -4.45 -4.07 11.96
C GLY A 48 -4.49 -2.56 11.68
N ILE A 49 -3.36 -1.98 11.25
CA ILE A 49 -3.30 -0.55 10.92
C ILE A 49 -4.20 -0.22 9.70
N PRO A 50 -4.10 -0.91 8.54
CA PRO A 50 -5.03 -0.68 7.44
C PRO A 50 -6.51 -0.87 7.80
N ALA A 51 -6.83 -1.87 8.64
CA ALA A 51 -8.21 -2.08 9.10
C ALA A 51 -8.73 -0.89 9.94
N ALA A 52 -7.92 -0.37 10.87
CA ALA A 52 -8.25 0.80 11.67
C ALA A 52 -8.40 2.06 10.80
N ILE A 53 -7.55 2.23 9.78
CA ILE A 53 -7.64 3.34 8.83
C ILE A 53 -8.93 3.28 8.03
N GLY A 54 -9.32 2.10 7.53
CA GLY A 54 -10.61 1.92 6.85
C GLY A 54 -11.79 2.33 7.73
N ALA A 55 -11.80 1.91 9.00
CA ALA A 55 -12.81 2.33 9.96
C ALA A 55 -12.81 3.85 10.18
N LEU A 56 -11.63 4.47 10.33
CA LEU A 56 -11.48 5.91 10.51
C LEU A 56 -12.01 6.70 9.29
N LEU A 57 -11.75 6.24 8.07
CA LEU A 57 -12.24 6.89 6.85
C LEU A 57 -13.77 6.83 6.74
N ILE A 58 -14.38 5.71 7.12
CA ILE A 58 -15.84 5.56 7.15
C ILE A 58 -16.45 6.46 8.23
N LEU A 59 -15.94 6.40 9.47
CA LEU A 59 -16.44 7.21 10.59
C LEU A 59 -16.22 8.71 10.37
N GLY A 60 -15.12 9.08 9.72
CA GLY A 60 -14.79 10.45 9.32
C GLY A 60 -15.53 10.94 8.07
N ASN A 61 -16.46 10.15 7.53
CA ASN A 61 -17.24 10.47 6.32
C ASN A 61 -16.37 10.82 5.10
N LYS A 62 -15.20 10.18 4.99
CA LYS A 62 -14.27 10.32 3.86
C LYS A 62 -14.61 9.36 2.72
N VAL A 63 -15.23 8.22 3.04
CA VAL A 63 -15.80 7.29 2.07
C VAL A 63 -17.31 7.46 2.05
N LYS A 64 -17.85 8.06 0.99
CA LYS A 64 -19.29 8.36 0.84
C LYS A 64 -20.01 7.28 0.05
N THR A 65 -19.31 6.57 -0.83
CA THR A 65 -19.85 5.46 -1.60
C THR A 65 -20.40 4.39 -0.64
N ARG A 66 -21.61 3.86 -0.94
CA ARG A 66 -22.30 2.86 -0.12
C ARG A 66 -22.28 1.49 -0.81
N GLY A 67 -22.47 0.44 -0.02
CA GLY A 67 -22.50 -0.94 -0.49
C GLY A 67 -21.32 -1.75 0.02
N VAL A 68 -21.02 -2.86 -0.66
CA VAL A 68 -19.84 -3.69 -0.36
C VAL A 68 -18.68 -3.17 -1.21
N LEU A 69 -17.68 -2.61 -0.55
CA LEU A 69 -16.56 -1.94 -1.20
C LEU A 69 -15.26 -2.71 -1.03
N ARG A 70 -14.35 -2.50 -1.99
CA ARG A 70 -12.95 -2.95 -1.96
C ARG A 70 -12.05 -1.72 -2.13
N PRO A 71 -10.77 -1.77 -1.69
CA PRO A 71 -9.83 -0.65 -1.81
C PRO A 71 -9.27 -0.51 -3.25
N ILE A 72 -10.16 -0.50 -4.24
CA ILE A 72 -9.84 -0.26 -5.67
C ILE A 72 -10.34 1.11 -6.13
N GLU A 73 -11.21 1.74 -5.35
CA GLU A 73 -11.71 3.08 -5.63
C GLU A 73 -10.75 4.16 -5.07
N PRO A 74 -10.42 5.21 -5.84
CA PRO A 74 -9.53 6.28 -5.38
C PRO A 74 -10.00 6.96 -4.09
N GLU A 75 -11.32 7.10 -3.90
CA GLU A 75 -11.93 7.63 -2.66
C GLU A 75 -11.50 6.81 -1.42
N VAL A 76 -11.18 5.53 -1.60
CA VAL A 76 -10.75 4.64 -0.53
C VAL A 76 -9.22 4.58 -0.47
N TYR A 77 -8.55 4.20 -1.55
CA TYR A 77 -7.12 3.86 -1.47
C TYR A 77 -6.23 5.10 -1.35
N VAL A 78 -6.58 6.25 -1.95
CA VAL A 78 -5.72 7.45 -1.88
C VAL A 78 -5.57 7.94 -0.43
N PRO A 79 -6.65 8.28 0.31
CA PRO A 79 -6.50 8.74 1.69
C PRO A 79 -6.00 7.64 2.64
N ALA A 80 -6.31 6.36 2.35
CA ALA A 80 -5.76 5.27 3.13
C ALA A 80 -4.24 5.18 2.98
N MET A 81 -3.72 5.30 1.76
CA MET A 81 -2.28 5.23 1.48
C MET A 81 -1.51 6.38 2.13
N ASP A 82 -2.04 7.60 2.13
CA ASP A 82 -1.42 8.75 2.81
C ASP A 82 -1.23 8.46 4.31
N ILE A 83 -2.26 7.91 4.96
CA ILE A 83 -2.21 7.58 6.38
C ILE A 83 -1.29 6.38 6.63
N ILE A 84 -1.38 5.31 5.82
CA ILE A 84 -0.52 4.12 5.92
C ILE A 84 0.96 4.52 5.86
N GLN A 85 1.33 5.40 4.92
CA GLN A 85 2.69 5.93 4.81
C GLN A 85 3.09 6.78 6.02
N ALA A 86 2.19 7.62 6.54
CA ALA A 86 2.44 8.41 7.75
C ALA A 86 2.65 7.53 9.00
N TYR A 87 2.06 6.33 9.04
CA TYR A 87 2.32 5.32 10.07
C TYR A 87 3.61 4.52 9.87
N GLY A 88 4.35 4.78 8.79
CA GLY A 88 5.64 4.18 8.51
C GLY A 88 5.60 2.89 7.70
N ILE A 89 4.42 2.45 7.23
CA ILE A 89 4.31 1.30 6.32
C ILE A 89 4.54 1.83 4.90
N LYS A 90 5.71 1.55 4.31
CA LYS A 90 6.08 2.10 3.00
C LYS A 90 6.57 1.02 2.05
N VAL A 91 6.03 1.02 0.84
CA VAL A 91 6.55 0.24 -0.29
C VAL A 91 7.72 1.01 -0.91
N MET A 92 8.86 0.36 -1.05
CA MET A 92 10.03 0.88 -1.75
C MET A 92 9.89 0.60 -3.24
N GLU A 93 9.85 1.66 -4.04
CA GLU A 93 9.73 1.56 -5.50
C GLU A 93 11.11 1.63 -6.17
N LYS A 94 11.28 0.85 -7.25
CA LYS A 94 12.45 0.87 -8.13
C LYS A 94 11.99 0.76 -9.58
N ILE A 95 12.59 1.55 -10.46
CA ILE A 95 12.34 1.51 -11.91
C ILE A 95 13.66 1.11 -12.57
N GLU A 96 13.62 0.05 -13.36
CA GLU A 96 14.72 -0.49 -14.18
C GLU A 96 14.40 -0.35 -15.67
#